data_AF-A0A3N6P8Y7-F1
#
_entry.id   AF-A0A3N6P8Y7-F1
#
_cell.length_a   1.000
_cell.length_b   1.000
_cell.length_c   1.000
_cell.angle_alpha   90.00
_cell.angle_beta   90.00
_cell.angle_gamma   90.00
#
_symmetry.space_group_name_H-M   'P 1'
#
loop_
_entity.id
_entity.type
_entity.pdbx_description
1 polymer ?
#
loop_
_entity_poly.entity_id
_entity_poly.type
_entity_poly.pdbx_seq_one_letter_code
_entity_poly.pdbx_strand_id
1 'polypeptide(L)'
;MEAKFCFICNLDEGIQEIIKKYASALTNIGVYFLNSEVEEAIYYCSQDLEDALRTTISYWYWKQNNGEYFHTPNNFLIKALKKRFLTECCANS
;
A
#
# COMPACT_ATOMS: atom_id res chain seq x y z
N MET A 1 3.34 12.75 25.77
CA MET A 1 4.10 12.81 24.50
C MET A 1 4.14 11.38 24.00
N GLU A 2 3.16 10.99 23.19
CA GLU A 2 3.03 9.60 22.77
C GLU A 2 4.17 9.25 21.82
N ALA A 3 4.94 8.23 22.17
CA ALA A 3 5.86 7.61 21.24
C ALA A 3 5.01 7.09 20.07
N LYS A 4 5.07 7.76 18.91
CA LYS A 4 4.69 7.15 17.64
C LYS A 4 5.60 5.95 17.45
N PHE A 5 5.16 4.78 17.89
CA PHE A 5 5.79 3.53 17.50
C PHE A 5 5.82 3.53 15.97
N CYS A 6 7.02 3.45 15.42
CA CYS A 6 7.21 3.29 13.98
C CYS A 6 6.60 1.94 13.60
N PHE A 7 5.35 1.92 13.11
CA PHE A 7 4.67 0.70 12.65
C PHE A 7 5.55 -0.10 11.70
N ILE A 8 6.17 0.60 10.75
CA ILE A 8 7.09 0.02 9.76
C ILE A 8 8.26 -0.71 10.45
N CYS A 9 8.77 -0.19 11.57
CA CYS A 9 9.90 -0.77 12.28
C CYS A 9 9.56 -2.10 12.98
N ASN A 10 8.27 -2.43 13.12
CA ASN A 10 7.80 -3.70 13.68
C ASN A 10 7.50 -4.77 12.61
N LEU A 11 7.69 -4.44 11.32
CA LEU A 11 7.50 -5.38 10.21
C LEU A 11 8.79 -6.17 9.93
N ASP A 12 8.67 -7.31 9.24
CA ASP A 12 9.82 -8.07 8.77
C ASP A 12 10.75 -7.20 7.90
N GLU A 13 12.08 -7.42 7.99
CA GLU A 13 13.07 -6.60 7.27
C GLU A 13 12.80 -6.51 5.76
N GLY A 14 12.42 -7.62 5.13
CA GLY A 14 12.06 -7.62 3.70
C GLY A 14 10.85 -6.73 3.37
N ILE A 15 9.84 -6.71 4.24
CA ILE A 15 8.68 -5.82 4.11
C ILE A 15 9.12 -4.35 4.29
N GLN A 16 9.99 -4.08 5.26
CA GLN A 16 10.53 -2.74 5.47
C GLN A 16 11.30 -2.23 4.26
N GLU A 17 12.14 -3.06 3.64
CA GLU A 17 12.90 -2.70 2.45
C GLU A 17 12.00 -2.39 1.27
N ILE A 18 10.96 -3.21 1.04
CA ILE A 18 9.96 -2.98 0.01
C ILE A 18 9.25 -1.63 0.25
N ILE A 19 8.77 -1.38 1.48
CA ILE A 19 8.10 -0.10 1.80
C ILE A 19 9.04 1.07 1.57
N LYS A 20 10.27 1.01 2.09
CA LYS A 20 11.29 2.07 1.93
C LYS A 20 11.55 2.39 0.47
N LYS A 21 11.65 1.36 -0.39
CA LYS A 21 11.86 1.50 -1.84
C LYS A 21 10.75 2.31 -2.53
N TYR A 22 9.50 2.19 -2.11
CA TYR A 22 8.35 2.85 -2.75
C TYR A 22 7.76 4.04 -1.97
N ALA A 23 8.19 4.26 -0.72
CA ALA A 23 7.60 5.24 0.19
C ALA A 23 7.58 6.65 -0.40
N SER A 24 8.67 7.09 -1.02
CA SER A 24 8.76 8.43 -1.62
C SER A 24 7.71 8.63 -2.72
N ALA A 25 7.58 7.67 -3.65
CA ALA A 25 6.61 7.75 -4.73
C ALA A 25 5.17 7.74 -4.19
N LEU A 26 4.86 6.83 -3.27
CA LEU A 26 3.52 6.72 -2.69
C LEU A 26 3.15 7.94 -1.84
N THR A 27 4.09 8.52 -1.11
CA THR A 27 3.88 9.77 -0.37
C THR A 27 3.58 10.93 -1.31
N ASN A 28 4.29 11.03 -2.43
CA ASN A 28 4.03 12.05 -3.46
C ASN A 28 2.64 11.88 -4.11
N ILE A 29 2.17 10.64 -4.26
CA ILE A 29 0.82 10.32 -4.71
C ILE A 29 -0.26 10.70 -3.67
N GLY A 30 0.13 10.93 -2.41
CA GLY A 30 -0.76 11.27 -1.30
C GLY A 30 -1.11 10.10 -0.39
N VAL A 31 -0.39 8.98 -0.47
CA VAL A 31 -0.54 7.89 0.49
C VAL A 31 0.01 8.30 1.85
N TYR A 32 -0.79 8.13 2.89
CA TYR A 32 -0.41 8.41 4.27
C TYR A 32 -0.22 7.10 5.04
N PHE A 33 1.04 6.68 5.20
CA PHE A 33 1.40 5.41 5.85
C PHE A 33 1.07 5.31 7.34
N LEU A 34 0.84 6.43 8.03
CA LEU A 34 0.42 6.43 9.44
C LEU A 34 -1.11 6.40 9.59
N ASN A 35 -1.83 6.15 8.50
CA ASN A 35 -3.26 5.85 8.57
C ASN A 35 -3.43 4.40 9.04
N SER A 36 -4.21 4.20 10.10
CA SER A 36 -4.38 2.88 10.72
C SER A 36 -4.90 1.80 9.76
N GLU A 37 -5.75 2.16 8.79
CA GLU A 37 -6.26 1.19 7.80
C GLU A 37 -5.20 0.83 6.76
N VAL A 38 -4.28 1.75 6.44
CA VAL A 38 -3.12 1.48 5.58
C VAL A 38 -2.13 0.59 6.32
N GLU A 39 -1.83 0.89 7.58
CA GLU A 39 -0.97 0.05 8.43
C GLU A 39 -1.54 -1.36 8.54
N GLU A 40 -2.82 -1.49 8.89
CA GLU A 40 -3.51 -2.78 8.96
C GLU A 40 -3.45 -3.54 7.62
N ALA A 41 -3.72 -2.87 6.50
CA ALA A 41 -3.69 -3.50 5.19
C ALA A 41 -2.30 -3.99 4.79
N ILE A 42 -1.24 -3.25 5.14
CA ILE A 42 0.15 -3.66 4.92
C ILE A 42 0.50 -4.86 5.80
N TYR A 43 0.11 -4.83 7.08
CA TYR A 43 0.39 -5.91 8.03
C TYR A 43 -0.16 -7.26 7.55
N TYR A 44 -1.37 -7.27 6.97
CA TYR A 44 -2.00 -8.49 6.46
C TYR A 44 -1.61 -8.86 5.02
N CYS A 45 -0.84 -8.04 4.32
CA CYS A 45 -0.42 -8.28 2.93
C CYS A 45 1.08 -8.54 2.87
N SER A 46 1.51 -9.72 3.32
CA SER A 46 2.91 -10.14 3.29
C SER A 46 3.32 -10.72 1.93
N GLN A 47 2.42 -11.43 1.26
CA GLN A 47 2.59 -11.91 -0.11
C GLN A 47 2.04 -10.84 -1.07
N ASP A 48 2.77 -10.54 -2.15
CA ASP A 48 2.44 -9.54 -3.18
C ASP A 48 2.45 -8.05 -2.78
N LEU A 49 3.03 -7.69 -1.62
CA LEU A 49 3.15 -6.28 -1.20
C LEU A 49 3.75 -5.39 -2.30
N GLU A 50 4.90 -5.78 -2.85
CA GLU A 50 5.60 -5.00 -3.87
C GLU A 50 4.73 -4.78 -5.13
N ASP A 51 3.94 -5.77 -5.52
CA ASP A 51 3.04 -5.68 -6.68
C ASP A 51 1.86 -4.74 -6.42
N ALA A 52 1.29 -4.74 -5.22
CA ALA A 52 0.23 -3.81 -4.83
C ALA A 52 0.72 -2.35 -4.83
N LEU A 53 1.93 -2.12 -4.33
CA LEU A 53 2.58 -0.80 -4.34
C LEU A 53 2.85 -0.34 -5.78
N ARG A 54 3.45 -1.20 -6.62
CA ARG A 54 3.69 -0.91 -8.04
C ARG A 54 2.40 -0.61 -8.80
N THR A 55 1.36 -1.42 -8.60
CA THR A 55 0.06 -1.23 -9.24
C THR A 55 -0.56 0.12 -8.88
N THR A 56 -0.46 0.52 -7.61
CA THR A 56 -0.93 1.83 -7.14
C THR A 56 -0.20 2.98 -7.84
N ILE A 57 1.12 2.89 -7.94
CA ILE A 57 1.95 3.90 -8.62
C ILE A 57 1.61 3.96 -10.12
N SER A 58 1.55 2.81 -10.80
CA SER A 58 1.23 2.73 -12.22
C SER A 58 -0.15 3.28 -12.55
N TYR A 59 -1.16 2.99 -11.71
CA TYR A 59 -2.50 3.50 -11.91
C TYR A 59 -2.57 5.02 -11.73
N TRP A 60 -1.84 5.57 -10.76
CA TRP A 60 -1.72 7.01 -10.59
C TRP A 60 -1.10 7.68 -11.84
N TYR A 61 0.01 7.15 -12.36
CA TYR A 61 0.60 7.67 -13.60
C TYR A 61 -0.37 7.62 -14.77
N TRP A 62 -1.12 6.52 -14.92
CA TRP A 62 -2.13 6.41 -15.95
C TRP A 62 -3.20 7.50 -15.81
N LYS A 63 -3.70 7.77 -14.60
CA LYS A 63 -4.66 8.87 -14.35
C LYS A 63 -4.09 10.23 -14.74
N GLN A 64 -2.87 10.53 -14.30
CA GLN A 64 -2.20 11.79 -14.62
C GLN A 64 -2.03 11.99 -16.13
N ASN A 65 -1.65 10.94 -16.86
CA ASN A 65 -1.50 10.99 -18.33
C ASN A 65 -2.83 11.22 -19.06
N ASN A 66 -3.96 10.89 -18.44
CA ASN A 66 -5.30 11.13 -18.99
C ASN A 66 -5.93 12.43 -18.46
N GLY A 67 -5.19 13.25 -17.72
CA GLY A 67 -5.70 14.49 -17.12
C GLY A 67 -6.73 14.25 -16.00
N GLU A 68 -6.74 13.06 -15.41
CA GLU A 68 -7.67 12.67 -14.36
C GLU A 68 -7.05 12.81 -12.96
N TYR A 69 -7.86 13.22 -11.99
CA TYR A 69 -7.44 13.32 -10.60
C TYR A 69 -7.51 11.98 -9.85
N PHE A 70 -6.56 11.77 -8.95
CA PHE A 70 -6.52 10.61 -8.07
C PHE A 70 -6.93 10.97 -6.63
N HIS A 71 -8.24 11.01 -6.38
CA HIS A 71 -8.80 11.59 -5.16
C HIS A 71 -8.58 10.79 -3.87
N THR A 72 -8.37 9.46 -3.95
CA THR A 72 -8.37 8.59 -2.76
C THR A 72 -7.21 7.58 -2.78
N PRO A 73 -5.95 8.04 -2.71
CA PRO A 73 -4.76 7.19 -2.83
C PRO A 73 -4.68 6.10 -1.75
N ASN A 74 -5.01 6.42 -0.49
CA ASN A 74 -5.09 5.42 0.59
C ASN A 74 -6.10 4.32 0.27
N ASN A 75 -7.34 4.69 -0.08
CA ASN A 75 -8.40 3.71 -0.37
C ASN A 75 -8.04 2.82 -1.55
N PHE A 76 -7.37 3.38 -2.57
CA PHE A 76 -6.89 2.58 -3.69
C PHE A 76 -5.83 1.59 -3.25
N LEU A 77 -4.82 2.03 -2.49
CA LEU A 77 -3.77 1.14 -1.98
C LEU A 77 -4.36 0.03 -1.10
N ILE A 78 -5.23 0.37 -0.16
CA ILE A 78 -5.92 -0.59 0.71
C ILE A 78 -6.69 -1.61 -0.13
N LYS A 79 -7.40 -1.16 -1.17
CA LYS A 79 -8.08 -2.07 -2.11
C LYS A 79 -7.09 -2.95 -2.87
N ALA A 80 -5.95 -2.43 -3.32
CA ALA A 80 -4.94 -3.22 -4.01
C ALA A 80 -4.37 -4.32 -3.10
N LEU A 81 -4.07 -3.98 -1.85
CA LEU A 81 -3.59 -4.91 -0.81
C LEU A 81 -4.66 -5.97 -0.46
N LYS A 82 -5.92 -5.55 -0.24
CA LYS A 82 -7.02 -6.45 0.15
C LYS A 82 -7.57 -7.30 -1.00
N LYS A 83 -7.55 -6.81 -2.24
CA LYS A 83 -8.11 -7.52 -3.41
C LYS A 83 -7.37 -8.84 -3.66
N ARG A 84 -6.08 -8.90 -3.35
CA ARG A 84 -5.26 -10.12 -3.50
C ARG A 84 -5.45 -11.09 -2.33
N PHE A 85 -5.63 -10.57 -1.11
CA PHE A 85 -6.00 -11.37 0.07
C PHE A 85 -7.29 -12.17 -0.13
N LEU A 86 -8.28 -11.60 -0.83
CA LEU A 86 -9.56 -12.29 -1.11
C LEU A 86 -9.49 -13.28 -2.27
N THR A 87 -8.53 -13.17 -3.19
CA THR A 87 -8.40 -14.11 -4.31
C THR A 87 -7.81 -15.47 -3.90
N GLU A 88 -7.16 -15.57 -2.74
CA GLU A 88 -6.68 -16.84 -2.21
C GLU A 88 -7.77 -17.66 -1.50
N CYS A 89 -8.80 -17.00 -0.96
CA CYS A 89 -9.94 -17.69 -0.32
C CYS A 89 -10.93 -18.33 -1.31
N CYS A 90 -10.89 -17.97 -2.59
CA CYS A 90 -11.77 -18.55 -3.62
C CYS A 90 -11.08 -19.62 -4.49
N ALA A 91 -9.82 -19.98 -4.22
CA ALA A 91 -9.09 -21.00 -4.99
C ALA A 91 -9.18 -22.42 -4.39
N ASN A 92 -9.85 -22.59 -3.24
CA ASN A 92 -10.05 -23.89 -2.57
C ASN A 92 -11.53 -24.13 -2.22
N SER A 93 -12.44 -23.92 -3.19
CA SER A 93 -13.85 -24.36 -3.11
C SER A 93 -14.06 -25.60 -3.96
#